data_AF-A0AAW6KPU6-F1
#
_entry.id   AF-A0AAW6KPU6-F1
#
_cell.length_a   1.000
_cell.length_b   1.000
_cell.length_c   1.000
_cell.angle_alpha   90.00
_cell.angle_beta   90.00
_cell.angle_gamma   90.00
#
_symmetry.space_group_name_H-M   'P 1'
#
loop_
_entity.id
_entity.type
_entity.pdbx_description
1 polymer ?
#
loop_
_entity_poly.entity_id
_entity_poly.type
_entity_poly.pdbx_seq_one_letter_code
_entity_poly.pdbx_strand_id
1 'polypeptide(L)'
;NDPDHKEDYEKNAEAYIGKLQKLHNEAVNRFKDIPKERRVLVTSEGAFKYFASAYGVDAQYIWEINTENEGTPGQMKKIVDTVK
;
A
#
# COMPACT_ATOMS: atom_id res chain seq x y z
N ASN A 1 10.13 7.12 30.04
CA ASN A 1 11.41 6.88 29.34
C ASN A 1 12.17 5.82 30.08
N ASP A 2 12.67 4.82 29.37
CA ASP A 2 13.36 3.64 29.89
C ASP A 2 14.80 3.60 29.34
N PRO A 3 15.74 4.31 30.00
CA PRO A 3 17.08 4.55 29.46
C PRO A 3 17.99 3.32 29.51
N ASP A 4 17.76 2.40 30.46
CA ASP A 4 18.60 1.21 30.65
C ASP A 4 18.49 0.23 29.47
N HIS A 5 17.37 0.27 28.74
CA HIS A 5 17.12 -0.57 27.56
C HIS A 5 17.33 0.16 26.24
N LYS A 6 17.88 1.39 26.27
CA LYS A 6 18.06 2.23 25.07
C LYS A 6 18.85 1.51 23.97
N GLU A 7 19.99 0.91 24.31
CA GLU A 7 20.85 0.23 23.33
C GLU A 7 20.15 -0.99 22.70
N ASP A 8 19.37 -1.73 23.49
CA ASP A 8 18.58 -2.85 22.99
C ASP A 8 17.48 -2.38 22.04
N TYR A 9 16.79 -1.28 22.35
CA TYR A 9 15.79 -0.69 21.47
C TYR A 9 16.41 -0.21 20.15
N GLU A 10 17.55 0.45 20.20
CA GLU A 10 18.28 0.93 19.02
C GLU A 10 18.72 -0.25 18.14
N LYS A 11 19.36 -1.26 18.72
CA LYS A 11 19.78 -2.47 18.00
C LYS A 11 18.61 -3.22 17.36
N ASN A 12 17.50 -3.37 18.09
CA ASN A 12 16.30 -4.03 17.57
C ASN A 12 15.64 -3.21 16.45
N ALA A 13 15.59 -1.89 16.58
CA ALA A 13 15.07 -0.98 15.57
C ALA A 13 15.91 -1.05 14.28
N GLU A 14 17.23 -0.95 14.38
CA GLU A 14 18.15 -1.06 13.23
C GLU A 14 17.99 -2.41 12.51
N ALA A 15 17.98 -3.51 13.27
CA ALA A 15 17.79 -4.85 12.72
C ALA A 15 16.44 -4.98 12.00
N TYR A 16 15.37 -4.38 12.54
CA TYR A 16 14.06 -4.45 11.93
C TYR A 16 13.94 -3.54 10.70
N ILE A 17 14.50 -2.33 10.75
CA ILE A 17 14.59 -1.42 9.60
C ILE A 17 15.31 -2.09 8.43
N GLY A 18 16.41 -2.80 8.69
CA GLY A 18 17.12 -3.56 7.66
C GLY A 18 16.24 -4.62 6.99
N LYS A 19 15.39 -5.32 7.76
CA LYS A 19 14.41 -6.28 7.21
C LYS A 19 13.36 -5.59 6.34
N LEU A 20 12.84 -4.45 6.77
CA LEU A 20 11.85 -3.67 6.01
C LEU A 20 12.44 -3.12 4.70
N GLN A 21 13.68 -2.63 4.73
CA GLN A 21 14.38 -2.15 3.53
C GLN A 21 14.59 -3.27 2.51
N LYS A 22 15.01 -4.46 2.98
CA LYS A 22 15.14 -5.64 2.11
C LYS A 22 13.80 -5.99 1.46
N LEU A 23 12.73 -6.09 2.25
CA LEU A 23 11.38 -6.37 1.75
C LEU A 23 10.93 -5.33 0.72
N HIS A 24 11.15 -4.06 1.01
CA HIS A 24 10.81 -2.96 0.10
C HIS A 24 11.52 -3.10 -1.24
N ASN A 25 12.84 -3.34 -1.24
CA ASN A 25 13.62 -3.50 -2.46
C ASN A 25 13.17 -4.72 -3.29
N GLU A 26 12.86 -5.83 -2.63
CA GLU A 26 12.29 -7.01 -3.30
C GLU A 26 10.93 -6.70 -3.95
N ALA A 27 10.04 -6.00 -3.23
CA ALA A 27 8.74 -5.60 -3.75
C ALA A 27 8.87 -4.65 -4.95
N VAL A 28 9.72 -3.61 -4.87
CA VAL A 28 9.99 -2.68 -5.98
C VAL A 28 10.44 -3.44 -7.23
N ASN A 29 11.29 -4.45 -7.08
CA ASN A 29 11.76 -5.25 -8.21
C ASN A 29 10.65 -6.12 -8.80
N ARG A 30 9.85 -6.80 -7.97
CA ARG A 30 8.71 -7.60 -8.45
C ARG A 30 7.67 -6.77 -9.20
N PHE A 31 7.40 -5.54 -8.75
CA PHE A 31 6.47 -4.65 -9.45
C PHE A 31 7.02 -4.20 -10.81
N LYS A 32 8.34 -4.13 -10.99
CA LYS A 32 8.95 -3.81 -12.31
C LYS A 32 8.63 -4.85 -13.37
N ASP A 33 8.43 -6.11 -12.98
CA ASP A 33 8.13 -7.22 -13.90
C ASP A 33 6.72 -7.12 -14.52
N ILE A 34 5.83 -6.31 -13.93
CA ILE A 34 4.47 -6.06 -14.45
C ILE A 34 4.53 -4.85 -15.40
N PRO A 35 4.00 -4.91 -16.63
CA PRO A 35 3.90 -3.73 -17.49
C PRO A 35 3.10 -2.61 -16.80
N LYS A 36 3.52 -1.34 -16.95
CA LYS A 36 2.97 -0.21 -16.18
C LYS A 36 1.45 -0.09 -16.36
N GLU A 37 0.97 -0.28 -17.58
CA GLU A 37 -0.43 -0.23 -17.97
C GLU A 37 -1.29 -1.33 -17.34
N ARG A 38 -0.68 -2.37 -16.76
CA ARG A 38 -1.35 -3.46 -16.05
C ARG A 38 -1.25 -3.35 -14.53
N ARG A 39 -0.56 -2.34 -14.00
CA ARG A 39 -0.38 -2.15 -12.55
C ARG A 39 -1.57 -1.40 -11.96
N VAL A 40 -2.75 -2.00 -12.04
CA VAL A 40 -3.96 -1.47 -11.42
C VAL A 40 -4.31 -2.36 -10.22
N LEU A 41 -4.45 -1.75 -9.04
CA LEU A 41 -4.89 -2.42 -7.82
C LEU A 41 -6.28 -1.91 -7.47
N VAL A 42 -7.27 -2.78 -7.63
CA VAL A 42 -8.65 -2.49 -7.23
C VAL A 42 -8.90 -3.07 -5.84
N THR A 43 -9.28 -2.23 -4.89
CA THR A 43 -9.66 -2.61 -3.52
C THR A 43 -11.04 -2.09 -3.16
N SER A 44 -11.59 -2.55 -2.03
CA SER A 44 -12.87 -2.02 -1.54
C SER A 44 -12.72 -0.57 -1.03
N GLU A 45 -11.80 -0.35 -0.09
CA GLU A 45 -11.50 0.96 0.49
C GLU A 45 -10.19 1.54 -0.10
N GLY A 46 -10.12 2.88 -0.20
CA GLY A 46 -8.96 3.64 -0.67
C GLY A 46 -7.74 3.69 0.27
N ALA A 47 -7.48 2.62 1.01
CA ALA A 47 -6.44 2.55 2.05
C ALA A 47 -4.99 2.45 1.51
N PHE A 48 -4.80 2.18 0.21
CA PHE A 48 -3.50 1.78 -0.37
C PHE A 48 -2.74 2.91 -1.09
N LYS A 49 -3.02 4.18 -0.79
CA LYS A 49 -2.40 5.33 -1.47
C LYS A 49 -0.87 5.39 -1.31
N TYR A 50 -0.35 5.13 -0.10
CA TYR A 50 1.10 5.07 0.14
C TYR A 50 1.76 3.89 -0.59
N PHE A 51 1.07 2.74 -0.63
CA PHE A 51 1.53 1.56 -1.36
C PHE A 51 1.61 1.84 -2.87
N ALA A 52 0.56 2.44 -3.43
CA ALA A 52 0.50 2.85 -4.83
C ALA A 52 1.66 3.78 -5.20
N SER A 53 1.91 4.80 -4.37
CA SER A 53 3.03 5.72 -4.57
C SER A 53 4.39 5.02 -4.49
N ALA A 54 4.59 4.14 -3.50
CA ALA A 54 5.86 3.44 -3.30
C ALA A 54 6.20 2.44 -4.42
N TYR A 55 5.19 1.80 -5.03
CA TYR A 55 5.38 0.70 -5.97
C TYR A 55 4.94 0.99 -7.41
N GLY A 56 4.47 2.21 -7.68
CA GLY A 56 4.06 2.63 -9.02
C GLY A 56 2.85 1.85 -9.53
N VAL A 57 1.85 1.70 -8.66
CA VAL A 57 0.58 1.02 -8.93
C VAL A 57 -0.53 2.06 -8.93
N ASP A 58 -1.46 1.98 -9.87
CA ASP A 58 -2.68 2.77 -9.87
C ASP A 58 -3.71 2.14 -8.91
N ALA A 59 -3.93 2.79 -7.76
CA ALA A 59 -4.89 2.31 -6.78
C ALA A 59 -6.29 2.85 -7.06
N GLN A 60 -7.20 1.93 -7.34
CA GLN A 60 -8.62 2.18 -7.58
C GLN A 60 -9.42 1.56 -6.42
N TYR A 61 -10.51 2.21 -6.04
CA TYR A 61 -11.28 1.77 -4.88
C TYR A 61 -12.75 2.12 -4.97
N ILE A 62 -13.59 1.27 -4.38
CA ILE A 62 -15.04 1.46 -4.39
C ILE A 62 -15.40 2.70 -3.55
N TRP A 63 -14.79 2.88 -2.39
CA TRP A 63 -15.07 4.03 -1.51
C TRP A 63 -13.83 4.58 -0.81
N GLU A 64 -13.91 5.85 -0.41
CA GLU A 64 -12.81 6.60 0.21
C GLU A 64 -12.64 6.25 1.70
N ILE A 65 -11.46 6.49 2.26
CA ILE A 65 -11.21 6.30 3.69
C ILE A 65 -12.16 7.20 4.51
N ASN A 66 -12.70 6.67 5.61
CA ASN A 66 -13.59 7.38 6.55
C ASN A 66 -14.92 7.88 5.94
N THR A 67 -15.42 7.24 4.90
CA THR A 67 -16.77 7.54 4.37
C THR A 67 -17.84 6.75 5.11
N GLU A 68 -19.02 7.36 5.31
CA GLU A 68 -20.16 6.70 5.97
C GLU A 68 -20.90 5.72 5.04
N ASN A 69 -20.75 5.85 3.72
CA ASN A 69 -21.46 5.04 2.73
C ASN A 69 -20.49 4.15 1.95
N GLU A 70 -20.61 2.85 2.18
CA GLU A 70 -19.78 1.81 1.56
C GLU A 70 -20.56 1.07 0.47
N GLY A 71 -19.95 0.88 -0.70
CA GLY A 71 -20.48 -0.01 -1.74
C GLY A 71 -21.78 0.44 -2.42
N THR A 72 -22.09 1.74 -2.44
CA THR A 72 -23.29 2.25 -3.12
C THR A 72 -23.28 1.88 -4.61
N PRO A 73 -24.46 1.79 -5.28
CA PRO A 73 -24.52 1.48 -6.71
C PRO A 73 -23.68 2.45 -7.58
N GLY A 74 -23.63 3.73 -7.20
CA GLY A 74 -22.82 4.73 -7.90
C GLY A 74 -21.31 4.50 -7.75
N GLN A 75 -20.86 4.11 -6.54
CA GLN A 75 -19.47 3.74 -6.28
C GLN A 75 -19.06 2.47 -7.05
N MET A 76 -19.92 1.44 -7.03
CA MET A 76 -19.70 0.20 -7.78
C MET A 76 -19.61 0.45 -9.29
N LYS A 77 -20.51 1.30 -9.83
CA LYS A 77 -20.50 1.64 -11.26
C LYS A 77 -19.18 2.26 -11.70
N LYS A 78 -18.62 3.19 -10.92
CA LYS A 78 -17.32 3.82 -11.21
C LYS A 78 -16.22 2.77 -11.40
N ILE A 79 -16.16 1.79 -10.50
CA ILE A 79 -15.11 0.76 -10.56
C ILE A 79 -15.30 -0.20 -11.73
N VAL A 80 -16.54 -0.58 -12.05
CA VAL A 80 -16.83 -1.39 -13.24
C VAL A 80 -16.38 -0.68 -14.52
N ASP A 81 -16.55 0.63 -14.61
CA ASP A 81 -16.11 1.41 -15.77
C ASP A 81 -14.58 1.57 -15.84
N THR A 82 -13.86 1.49 -14.71
CA THR A 82 -12.39 1.52 -14.65
C THR A 82 -11.74 0.18 -15.04
N VAL A 83 -12.40 -0.96 -14.82
CA VAL A 83 -11.85 -2.31 -15.08
C VAL A 83 -12.09 -2.79 -16.52
N LYS A 84 -13.01 -2.16 -17.26
CA LYS A 84 -13.28 -2.47 -18.68
C LYS A 84 -12.12 -2.05 -19.58
#